data_AF-A0A7J4IBS5-F1
#
_entry.id   AF-A0A7J4IBS5-F1
#
_cell.length_a   1.000
_cell.length_b   1.000
_cell.length_c   1.000
_cell.angle_alpha   90.00
_cell.angle_beta   90.00
_cell.angle_gamma   90.00
#
_symmetry.space_group_name_H-M   'P 1'
#
loop_
_entity.id
_entity.type
_entity.pdbx_description
1 polymer ?
#
loop_
_entity_poly.entity_id
_entity_poly.type
_entity_poly.pdbx_seq_one_letter_code
_entity_poly.pdbx_strand_id
1 'polypeptide(L)'
;MEATEQSWGEEQQKQRLLKATKFFILITVLYTLWIAIIILGVYFLELGNKWAILSMEQWILTAIALIAIAIGLELVLLIRYTLSRKKQEQPEQKNQKEYAQGKLVHSYTIPADSKGGIFSKTYILVDEDRVLNIRYQMIPPNDLWGQQQ
;
A
#
# COMPACT_ATOMS: atom_id res chain seq x y z
N MET A 1 0.67 16.55 9.53
CA MET A 1 -0.68 15.95 9.40
C MET A 1 -0.68 14.72 8.49
N GLU A 2 0.26 14.57 7.56
CA GLU A 2 0.35 13.41 6.64
C GLU A 2 0.72 12.08 7.32
N ALA A 3 1.58 12.08 8.34
CA ALA A 3 1.99 10.84 9.04
C ALA A 3 0.81 10.09 9.68
N THR A 4 -0.20 10.82 10.17
CA THR A 4 -1.41 10.26 10.78
C THR A 4 -2.34 9.61 9.76
N GLU A 5 -2.50 10.19 8.57
CA GLU A 5 -3.33 9.61 7.50
C GLU A 5 -2.67 8.38 6.86
N GLN A 6 -1.33 8.36 6.82
CA GLN A 6 -0.57 7.25 6.24
C GLN A 6 -0.62 5.98 7.10
N SER A 7 -0.53 6.11 8.43
CA SER A 7 -0.68 4.96 9.35
C SER A 7 -2.09 4.36 9.30
N TRP A 8 -3.11 5.20 9.13
CA TRP A 8 -4.51 4.76 9.07
C TRP A 8 -4.80 3.91 7.83
N GLY A 9 -4.19 4.25 6.68
CA GLY A 9 -4.31 3.47 5.44
C GLY A 9 -3.68 2.08 5.53
N GLU A 10 -2.51 1.96 6.15
CA GLU A 10 -1.84 0.67 6.36
C GLU A 10 -2.60 -0.22 7.34
N GLU A 11 -3.10 0.33 8.44
CA GLU A 11 -3.89 -0.42 9.41
C GLU A 11 -5.21 -0.93 8.81
N GLN A 12 -5.90 -0.11 8.01
CA GLN A 12 -7.10 -0.55 7.31
C GLN A 12 -6.82 -1.66 6.29
N GLN A 13 -5.70 -1.60 5.57
CA GLN A 13 -5.32 -2.67 4.63
C GLN A 13 -4.96 -3.97 5.35
N LYS A 14 -4.19 -3.90 6.45
CA LYS A 14 -3.89 -5.07 7.30
C LYS A 14 -5.15 -5.68 7.87
N GLN A 15 -6.08 -4.87 8.37
CA GLN A 15 -7.36 -5.36 8.89
C GLN A 15 -8.22 -6.02 7.80
N ARG A 16 -8.21 -5.50 6.57
CA ARG A 16 -8.92 -6.12 5.44
C ARG A 16 -8.30 -7.45 5.05
N LEU A 17 -6.97 -7.55 5.02
CA LEU A 17 -6.26 -8.81 4.78
C LEU A 17 -6.58 -9.83 5.86
N LEU A 18 -6.46 -9.47 7.14
CA LEU A 18 -6.78 -10.37 8.25
C LEU A 18 -8.24 -10.84 8.22
N LYS A 19 -9.18 -9.96 7.87
CA LYS A 19 -10.59 -10.34 7.69
C LYS A 19 -10.78 -11.30 6.50
N ALA A 20 -10.13 -11.03 5.36
CA ALA A 20 -10.19 -11.88 4.18
C ALA A 20 -9.59 -13.27 4.45
N THR A 21 -8.43 -13.34 5.10
CA THR A 21 -7.79 -14.60 5.51
C THR A 21 -8.67 -15.39 6.47
N LYS A 22 -9.30 -14.72 7.45
CA LYS A 22 -10.22 -15.38 8.38
C LYS A 22 -11.45 -15.95 7.66
N PHE A 23 -12.01 -15.21 6.71
CA PHE A 23 -13.11 -15.69 5.87
C PHE A 23 -12.69 -16.88 5.00
N PHE A 24 -11.49 -16.82 4.44
CA PHE A 24 -10.95 -17.90 3.61
C PHE A 24 -10.75 -19.19 4.41
N ILE A 25 -10.22 -19.09 5.64
CA ILE A 25 -10.08 -20.23 6.55
C ILE A 25 -11.46 -20.81 6.90
N LEU A 26 -12.44 -19.96 7.24
CA LEU A 26 -13.80 -20.40 7.57
C LEU A 26 -14.43 -21.17 6.40
N ILE A 27 -14.36 -20.61 5.19
CA ILE A 27 -14.88 -21.23 3.96
C ILE A 27 -14.17 -22.57 3.71
N THR A 28 -12.84 -22.61 3.84
CA THR A 28 -12.05 -23.82 3.61
C THR A 28 -12.45 -24.94 4.56
N VAL A 29 -12.61 -24.63 5.86
CA VAL A 29 -13.05 -25.62 6.88
C VAL A 29 -14.45 -26.13 6.59
N LEU A 30 -15.40 -25.23 6.28
CA LEU A 30 -16.76 -25.62 5.96
C LEU A 30 -16.80 -26.50 4.70
N TYR A 31 -15.98 -26.17 3.70
CA TYR A 31 -15.91 -26.90 2.45
C TYR A 31 -15.27 -28.28 2.61
N THR A 32 -14.22 -28.41 3.43
CA THR A 32 -13.62 -29.73 3.74
C THR A 32 -14.62 -30.62 4.48
N LEU A 33 -15.38 -30.05 5.42
CA LEU A 33 -16.43 -30.77 6.13
C LEU A 33 -17.54 -31.23 5.18
N TRP A 34 -17.90 -30.40 4.19
CA TRP A 34 -18.86 -30.77 3.15
C TRP A 34 -18.35 -31.92 2.25
N ILE A 35 -17.09 -31.87 1.81
CA ILE A 35 -16.48 -32.96 1.02
C ILE A 35 -16.46 -34.26 1.82
N ALA A 36 -16.17 -34.21 3.14
CA ALA A 36 -16.22 -35.39 3.99
C ALA A 36 -17.63 -36.01 4.03
N ILE A 37 -18.68 -35.19 4.13
CA ILE A 37 -20.08 -35.66 4.06
C ILE A 37 -20.37 -36.33 2.71
N ILE A 38 -19.89 -35.77 1.60
CA ILE A 38 -20.07 -36.36 0.26
C ILE A 38 -19.40 -37.72 0.19
N ILE A 39 -18.14 -37.83 0.67
CA ILE A 39 -17.40 -39.10 0.70
C ILE A 39 -18.16 -40.12 1.54
N LEU A 40 -18.63 -39.75 2.74
CA LEU A 40 -19.44 -40.60 3.61
C LEU A 40 -20.72 -41.07 2.90
N GLY A 41 -21.44 -40.17 2.24
CA GLY A 41 -22.66 -40.51 1.52
C GLY A 41 -22.44 -41.51 0.40
N VAL A 42 -21.39 -41.31 -0.41
CA VAL A 42 -21.09 -42.19 -1.56
C VAL A 42 -20.53 -43.53 -1.12
N TYR A 43 -19.57 -43.54 -0.18
CA TYR A 43 -18.84 -44.76 0.18
C TYR A 43 -19.49 -45.57 1.30
N PHE A 44 -20.15 -44.94 2.28
CA PHE A 44 -20.74 -45.64 3.42
C PHE A 44 -22.25 -45.83 3.31
N LEU A 45 -22.97 -44.89 2.70
CA LEU A 45 -24.42 -45.00 2.50
C LEU A 45 -24.80 -45.51 1.10
N GLU A 46 -23.81 -45.77 0.23
CA GLU A 46 -24.00 -46.14 -1.18
C GLU A 46 -24.97 -45.20 -1.93
N LEU A 47 -25.08 -43.95 -1.46
CA LEU A 47 -25.86 -42.93 -2.13
C LEU A 47 -25.13 -42.67 -3.45
N GLY A 48 -25.77 -43.08 -4.56
CA GLY A 48 -25.15 -43.05 -5.88
C GLY A 48 -24.47 -41.72 -6.18
N ASN A 49 -23.48 -41.73 -7.07
CA ASN A 49 -22.50 -40.65 -7.27
C ASN A 49 -23.07 -39.29 -7.73
N LYS A 50 -24.40 -39.11 -7.78
CA LYS A 50 -25.10 -37.85 -8.12
C LYS A 50 -26.02 -37.36 -6.99
N TRP A 51 -26.02 -37.99 -5.82
CA TRP A 51 -26.95 -37.65 -4.74
C TRP A 51 -26.74 -36.21 -4.22
N ALA A 52 -25.51 -35.71 -4.26
CA ALA A 52 -25.12 -34.36 -3.83
C ALA A 52 -25.19 -33.32 -4.95
N ILE A 53 -26.17 -33.44 -5.86
CA ILE A 53 -26.41 -32.59 -7.06
C ILE A 53 -25.33 -32.73 -8.14
N LEU A 54 -24.06 -32.63 -7.75
CA LEU A 54 -22.89 -32.83 -8.60
C LEU A 54 -22.19 -34.15 -8.27
N SER A 55 -21.42 -34.67 -9.22
CA SER A 55 -20.57 -35.84 -8.98
C SER A 55 -19.37 -35.52 -8.10
N MET A 56 -18.78 -36.54 -7.47
CA MET A 56 -17.56 -36.36 -6.67
C MET A 56 -16.45 -35.63 -7.45
N GLU A 57 -16.24 -36.03 -8.71
CA GLU A 57 -15.25 -35.37 -9.60
C GLU A 57 -15.58 -33.90 -9.83
N GLN A 58 -16.85 -33.57 -10.05
CA GLN A 58 -17.29 -32.19 -10.24
C GLN A 58 -17.12 -31.36 -8.96
N TRP A 59 -17.38 -31.93 -7.79
CA TRP A 59 -17.11 -31.27 -6.51
C TRP A 59 -15.61 -30.97 -6.32
N ILE A 60 -14.73 -31.91 -6.68
CA ILE A 60 -13.28 -31.69 -6.68
C ILE A 60 -12.89 -30.58 -7.67
N LEU A 61 -13.45 -30.59 -8.88
CA LEU A 61 -13.19 -29.53 -9.87
C LEU A 61 -13.65 -28.15 -9.38
N THR A 62 -14.82 -28.06 -8.71
CA THR A 62 -15.27 -26.80 -8.12
C THR A 62 -14.35 -26.32 -7.00
N ALA A 63 -13.78 -27.24 -6.21
CA ALA A 63 -12.80 -26.91 -5.19
C ALA A 63 -11.54 -26.28 -5.80
N ILE A 64 -11.00 -26.91 -6.86
CA ILE A 64 -9.83 -26.40 -7.59
C ILE A 64 -10.12 -25.03 -8.18
N ALA A 65 -11.30 -24.84 -8.79
CA ALA A 65 -11.70 -23.55 -9.36
C ALA A 65 -11.80 -22.44 -8.28
N LEU A 66 -12.40 -22.75 -7.12
CA LEU A 66 -12.50 -21.80 -6.00
C LEU A 66 -11.12 -21.40 -5.46
N ILE A 67 -10.20 -22.36 -5.31
CA ILE A 67 -8.83 -22.11 -4.86
C ILE A 67 -8.10 -21.22 -5.89
N ALA A 68 -8.24 -21.51 -7.19
CA ALA A 68 -7.64 -20.71 -8.24
C ALA A 68 -8.12 -19.25 -8.22
N ILE A 69 -9.43 -19.02 -8.04
CA ILE A 69 -10.00 -17.68 -7.90
C ILE A 69 -9.45 -16.97 -6.66
N ALA A 70 -9.34 -17.68 -5.53
CA ALA A 70 -8.82 -17.12 -4.30
C ALA A 70 -7.36 -16.67 -4.44
N ILE A 71 -6.51 -17.52 -5.03
CA ILE A 71 -5.11 -17.19 -5.33
C ILE A 71 -5.03 -15.98 -6.26
N GLY A 72 -5.89 -15.92 -7.29
CA GLY A 72 -5.97 -14.77 -8.20
C GLY A 72 -6.31 -13.46 -7.49
N LEU A 73 -7.29 -13.48 -6.58
CA LEU A 73 -7.65 -12.34 -5.74
C LEU A 73 -6.50 -11.90 -4.83
N GLU A 74 -5.80 -12.86 -4.22
CA GLU A 74 -4.65 -12.58 -3.35
C GLU A 74 -3.49 -11.94 -4.12
N LEU A 75 -3.21 -12.44 -5.33
CA LEU A 75 -2.22 -11.85 -6.24
C LEU A 75 -2.58 -10.41 -6.63
N VAL A 76 -3.83 -10.14 -6.98
CA VAL A 76 -4.30 -8.78 -7.32
C VAL A 76 -4.11 -7.83 -6.14
N LEU A 77 -4.41 -8.29 -4.92
CA LEU A 77 -4.20 -7.51 -3.69
C LEU A 77 -2.72 -7.25 -3.42
N LEU A 78 -1.85 -8.26 -3.58
CA LEU A 78 -0.40 -8.13 -3.44
C LEU A 78 0.21 -7.15 -4.45
N ILE A 79 -0.21 -7.24 -5.71
CA ILE A 79 0.24 -6.30 -6.75
C ILE A 79 -0.18 -4.88 -6.39
N ARG A 80 -1.43 -4.68 -5.95
CA ARG A 80 -1.91 -3.35 -5.53
C ARG A 80 -1.10 -2.81 -4.36
N TYR A 81 -0.79 -3.64 -3.37
CA TYR A 81 0.04 -3.26 -2.22
C TYR A 81 1.46 -2.86 -2.63
N THR A 82 2.13 -3.66 -3.45
CA THR A 82 3.48 -3.36 -3.95
C THR A 82 3.53 -2.11 -4.83
N LEU A 83 2.51 -1.88 -5.66
CA LEU A 83 2.38 -0.65 -6.45
C LEU A 83 2.17 0.58 -5.57
N SER A 84 1.29 0.48 -4.56
CA SER A 84 1.02 1.56 -3.62
C SER A 84 2.25 1.92 -2.79
N ARG A 85 3.03 0.92 -2.38
CA ARG A 85 4.27 1.13 -1.64
C ARG A 85 5.35 1.83 -2.48
N LYS A 86 5.48 1.47 -3.77
CA LYS A 86 6.36 2.21 -4.71
C LYS A 86 5.96 3.68 -4.88
N LYS A 87 4.67 4.01 -4.78
CA LYS A 87 4.21 5.41 -4.79
C LYS A 87 4.49 6.15 -3.49
N GLN A 88 4.46 5.45 -2.34
CA GLN A 88 4.76 6.02 -1.02
C GLN A 88 6.24 6.11 -0.67
N GLU A 89 7.12 5.39 -1.36
CA GLU A 89 8.57 5.63 -1.31
C GLU A 89 9.01 6.80 -2.24
N GLN A 90 8.05 7.40 -2.97
CA GLN A 90 8.24 8.56 -3.85
C GLN A 90 7.53 9.89 -3.45
N PRO A 91 7.17 10.24 -2.19
CA PRO A 91 6.39 11.46 -1.96
C PRO A 91 7.24 12.74 -1.90
N GLU A 92 8.56 12.67 -1.62
CA GLU A 92 9.34 13.89 -1.32
C GLU A 92 10.64 14.09 -2.12
N GLN A 93 10.89 13.35 -3.20
CA GLN A 93 11.98 13.69 -4.12
C GLN A 93 11.52 14.62 -5.25
N LYS A 94 10.63 15.56 -4.93
CA LYS A 94 10.24 16.68 -5.80
C LYS A 94 10.74 18.02 -5.24
N ASN A 95 11.75 18.03 -4.39
CA ASN A 95 12.65 19.19 -4.36
C ASN A 95 13.57 19.06 -5.56
N GLN A 96 13.33 19.94 -6.54
CA GLN A 96 14.09 20.10 -7.76
C GLN A 96 15.57 19.83 -7.48
N LYS A 97 16.13 18.81 -8.12
CA LYS A 97 17.59 18.59 -8.17
C LYS A 97 18.17 19.74 -8.98
N GLU A 98 18.26 20.92 -8.37
CA GLU A 98 18.99 22.05 -8.91
C GLU A 98 20.46 21.66 -8.83
N TYR A 99 21.05 21.35 -9.98
CA TYR A 99 22.50 21.20 -10.07
C TYR A 99 23.11 22.60 -9.98
N ALA A 100 23.67 22.96 -8.83
CA ALA A 100 24.55 24.12 -8.73
C ALA A 100 25.99 23.63 -8.95
N GLN A 101 26.65 24.13 -9.99
CA GLN A 101 28.06 23.84 -10.29
C GLN A 101 28.39 22.32 -10.42
N GLY A 102 27.47 21.54 -11.01
CA GLY A 102 27.68 20.11 -11.26
C GLY A 102 27.49 19.19 -10.06
N LYS A 103 27.17 19.73 -8.87
CA LYS A 103 26.95 18.94 -7.64
C LYS A 103 25.48 18.80 -7.30
N LEU A 104 25.11 17.70 -6.66
CA LEU A 104 23.74 17.43 -6.20
C LEU A 104 23.41 18.33 -5.02
N VAL A 105 22.50 19.29 -5.21
CA VAL A 105 22.05 20.19 -4.15
C VAL A 105 20.77 19.65 -3.50
N HIS A 106 20.82 19.37 -2.21
CA HIS A 106 19.64 19.08 -1.41
C HIS A 106 19.18 20.36 -0.72
N SER A 107 17.97 20.83 -1.01
CA SER A 107 17.44 22.07 -0.40
C SER A 107 16.50 21.74 0.77
N TYR A 108 16.78 22.30 1.94
CA TYR A 108 15.94 22.20 3.15
C TYR A 108 15.45 23.60 3.53
N THR A 109 14.13 23.78 3.65
CA THR A 109 13.53 25.10 3.95
C THR A 109 12.94 25.12 5.35
N ILE A 110 13.25 26.16 6.13
CA ILE A 110 12.74 26.38 7.49
C ILE A 110 12.02 27.73 7.53
N PRO A 111 10.74 27.79 7.93
CA PRO A 111 9.86 26.67 8.32
C PRO A 111 9.44 25.79 7.13
N ALA A 112 9.07 24.54 7.41
CA ALA A 112 8.67 23.57 6.38
C ALA A 112 7.47 24.09 5.57
N ASP A 113 7.48 23.86 4.25
CA ASP A 113 6.44 24.25 3.28
C ASP A 113 6.12 25.76 3.16
N SER A 114 6.99 26.64 3.65
CA SER A 114 6.81 28.09 3.45
C SER A 114 6.93 28.47 1.97
N LYS A 115 5.87 29.07 1.39
CA LYS A 115 5.85 29.57 0.01
C LYS A 115 5.87 31.11 0.03
N GLY A 116 6.85 31.70 -0.66
CA GLY A 116 7.04 33.15 -0.70
C GLY A 116 7.76 33.70 0.55
N GLY A 117 8.25 34.93 0.46
CA GLY A 117 9.12 35.53 1.49
C GLY A 117 10.57 35.71 1.02
N ILE A 118 11.38 36.36 1.85
CA ILE A 118 12.83 36.48 1.64
C ILE A 118 13.52 35.39 2.47
N PHE A 119 14.38 34.62 1.81
CA PHE A 119 15.10 33.50 2.41
C PHE A 119 16.61 33.76 2.40
N SER A 120 17.25 33.53 3.54
CA SER A 120 18.70 33.35 3.60
C SER A 120 19.05 31.96 3.07
N LYS A 121 20.02 31.87 2.17
CA LYS A 121 20.51 30.60 1.62
C LYS A 121 21.91 30.35 2.17
N THR A 122 22.10 29.20 2.81
CA THR A 122 23.40 28.75 3.30
C THR A 122 23.76 27.44 2.61
N TYR A 123 24.89 27.44 1.91
CA TYR A 123 25.41 26.25 1.23
C TYR A 123 26.48 25.59 2.10
N ILE A 124 26.25 24.34 2.47
CA ILE A 124 27.14 23.51 3.27
C ILE A 124 27.58 22.33 2.39
N LEU A 125 28.88 22.17 2.21
CA LEU A 125 29.45 21.01 1.53
C LEU A 125 29.36 19.81 2.47
N VAL A 126 28.64 18.76 2.06
CA VAL A 126 28.51 17.51 2.84
C VAL A 126 29.48 16.46 2.31
N ASP A 127 29.71 16.44 0.99
CA ASP A 127 30.61 15.50 0.31
C ASP A 127 31.20 16.15 -0.95
N GLU A 128 32.12 15.45 -1.62
CA GLU A 128 32.76 15.93 -2.86
C GLU A 128 31.72 16.28 -3.94
N ASP A 129 30.61 15.53 -4.01
CA ASP A 129 29.54 15.70 -5.00
C ASP A 129 28.21 16.20 -4.42
N ARG A 130 28.13 16.49 -3.12
CA ARG A 130 26.87 16.81 -2.43
C ARG A 130 26.93 18.13 -1.67
N VAL A 131 25.97 19.00 -1.95
CA VAL A 131 25.81 20.30 -1.29
C VAL A 131 24.45 20.35 -0.60
N LEU A 132 24.42 20.71 0.67
CA LEU A 132 23.20 21.01 1.40
C LEU A 132 22.94 22.52 1.32
N ASN A 133 21.77 22.90 0.82
CA ASN A 133 21.28 24.27 0.80
C ASN A 133 20.22 24.44 1.88
N ILE A 134 20.56 25.12 2.96
CA ILE A 134 19.62 25.48 4.02
C ILE A 134 19.00 26.83 3.67
N ARG A 135 17.69 26.87 3.48
CA ARG A 135 16.90 28.07 3.22
C ARG A 135 16.17 28.46 4.50
N TYR A 136 16.59 29.55 5.15
CA TYR A 136 15.93 30.06 6.35
C TYR A 136 15.06 31.27 5.97
N GLN A 137 13.77 31.22 6.28
CA GLN A 137 12.88 32.35 6.03
C GLN A 137 13.21 33.50 6.98
N MET A 138 13.70 34.61 6.41
CA MET A 138 14.00 35.81 7.19
C MET A 138 12.80 36.74 7.29
N ILE A 139 12.05 36.88 6.20
CA ILE A 139 10.87 37.75 6.13
C ILE A 139 9.71 36.96 5.51
N PRO A 140 8.59 36.80 6.24
CA PRO A 140 7.42 36.12 5.71
C PRO A 140 6.76 36.95 4.59
N PRO A 141 6.04 36.32 3.66
CA PRO A 141 5.41 37.01 2.54
C PRO A 141 4.41 38.10 2.98
N ASN A 142 3.80 37.93 4.16
CA ASN A 142 2.86 38.88 4.74
C ASN A 142 3.50 40.23 5.12
N ASP A 143 4.81 40.25 5.37
CA ASP A 143 5.54 41.45 5.79
C ASP A 143 6.22 42.17 4.60
N LEU A 144 6.23 41.56 3.41
CA LEU A 144 6.88 42.12 2.22
C LEU A 144 6.08 43.21 1.53
N TRP A 145 4.75 43.16 1.67
CA TRP A 145 3.84 44.15 1.11
C TRP A 145 3.21 44.87 2.30
N GLY A 146 3.78 46.02 2.67
CA GLY A 146 3.26 46.83 3.77
C GLY A 146 1.75 47.00 3.66
N GLN A 147 1.05 46.86 4.79
CA GLN A 147 -0.41 46.97 4.86
C GLN A 147 -0.91 48.17 4.06
N GLN A 148 -1.55 47.92 2.91
CA GLN A 148 -2.40 48.93 2.31
C GLN A 148 -3.64 49.01 3.21
N GLN A 149 -3.70 50.09 3.99
CA GLN A 149 -4.91 50.57 4.65
C GLN A 149 -6.02 50.82 3.62
#